data_AF-A0A365QH14-F1
#
_entry.id   AF-A0A365QH14-F1
#
_cell.length_a   1.000
_cell.length_b   1.000
_cell.length_c   1.000
_cell.angle_alpha   90.00
_cell.angle_beta   90.00
_cell.angle_gamma   90.00
#
_symmetry.space_group_name_H-M   'P 1'
#
loop_
_entity.id
_entity.type
_entity.pdbx_description
1 polymer ?
#
loop_
_entity_poly.entity_id
_entity_poly.type
_entity_poly.pdbx_seq_one_letter_code
_entity_poly.pdbx_strand_id
1 'polypeptide(L)'
;MGLTKAPKKPPTDATAQFINRAPDAPTRSEQQSPAEVSQNKKPITITFDPVLLAQLDAAAKRIGISRSSALAVAVSKWLGIE
;
A
#
# COMPACT_ATOMS: atom_id res chain seq x y z
N MET A 1 -12.21 -14.30 -35.07
CA MET A 1 -10.91 -14.99 -34.92
C MET A 1 -10.09 -14.22 -33.90
N GLY A 2 -9.88 -14.78 -32.70
CA GLY A 2 -9.26 -14.07 -31.58
C GLY A 2 -7.75 -14.27 -31.51
N LEU A 3 -7.00 -13.18 -31.39
CA LEU A 3 -5.58 -13.18 -31.03
C LEU A 3 -5.45 -13.29 -29.52
N THR A 4 -5.54 -14.50 -28.97
CA THR A 4 -5.38 -14.74 -27.53
C THR A 4 -4.04 -15.40 -27.22
N LYS A 5 -2.92 -14.66 -27.29
CA LYS A 5 -1.69 -14.96 -26.50
C LYS A 5 -0.92 -13.68 -26.23
N ALA A 6 -0.84 -13.27 -24.96
CA ALA A 6 0.09 -12.24 -24.51
C ALA A 6 1.53 -12.80 -24.53
N PRO A 7 2.55 -12.01 -24.91
CA PRO A 7 3.93 -12.48 -25.00
C PRO A 7 4.50 -12.81 -23.62
N LYS A 8 5.24 -13.92 -23.55
CA LYS A 8 5.87 -14.43 -22.33
C LYS A 8 7.08 -13.57 -21.98
N LYS A 9 7.12 -12.99 -20.78
CA LYS A 9 8.26 -12.17 -20.31
C LYS A 9 9.53 -13.03 -20.21
N PRO A 10 10.70 -12.52 -20.66
CA PRO A 10 11.95 -13.25 -20.55
C PRO A 10 12.37 -13.42 -19.08
N PRO A 11 13.16 -14.46 -18.76
CA PRO A 11 13.60 -14.72 -17.39
C PRO A 11 14.58 -13.64 -16.90
N THR A 12 14.21 -12.97 -15.82
CA THR A 12 14.93 -11.86 -15.15
C THR A 12 16.31 -12.25 -14.60
N ASP A 13 16.59 -13.55 -14.51
CA ASP A 13 17.72 -14.11 -13.77
C ASP A 13 19.08 -13.81 -14.45
N ALA A 14 19.12 -13.84 -15.79
CA ALA A 14 20.35 -13.59 -16.54
C ALA A 14 20.84 -12.13 -16.39
N THR A 15 19.92 -11.16 -16.30
CA THR A 15 20.25 -9.75 -16.13
C THR A 15 20.77 -9.46 -14.72
N ALA A 16 20.19 -10.09 -13.70
CA ALA A 16 20.65 -9.95 -12.32
C ALA A 16 22.06 -10.51 -12.12
N GLN A 17 22.39 -11.63 -12.76
CA GLN A 17 23.74 -12.22 -12.67
C GLN A 17 24.81 -11.38 -13.38
N PHE A 18 24.45 -10.65 -14.45
CA PHE A 18 25.37 -9.74 -15.13
C PHE A 18 25.69 -8.50 -14.28
N ILE A 19 24.68 -7.88 -13.66
CA ILE A 19 24.85 -6.69 -12.83
C ILE A 19 25.72 -6.98 -11.59
N ASN A 20 25.55 -8.15 -10.98
CA ASN A 20 26.29 -8.53 -9.77
C ASN A 20 27.75 -8.93 -10.02
N ARG A 21 28.20 -9.02 -11.28
CA ARG A 21 29.56 -9.42 -11.65
C ARG A 21 30.47 -8.24 -12.00
N ALA A 22 29.93 -7.02 -11.97
CA ALA A 22 30.71 -5.80 -12.19
C ALA A 22 31.68 -5.55 -11.01
N PRO A 23 32.93 -5.18 -11.29
CA PRO A 23 33.95 -4.95 -10.25
C PRO A 23 33.65 -3.76 -9.32
N ASP A 24 32.73 -2.87 -9.72
CA ASP A 24 32.26 -1.71 -8.94
C ASP A 24 30.95 -1.99 -8.17
N ALA A 25 30.51 -3.25 -8.09
CA ALA A 25 29.27 -3.59 -7.41
C ALA A 25 29.37 -3.23 -5.91
N PRO A 26 28.42 -2.43 -5.36
CA PRO A 26 28.44 -2.09 -3.95
C PRO A 26 28.34 -3.37 -3.13
N THR A 27 29.28 -3.55 -2.20
CA THR A 27 29.22 -4.60 -1.19
C THR A 27 27.88 -4.51 -0.49
N ARG A 28 27.12 -5.61 -0.57
CA ARG A 28 25.78 -5.78 -0.01
C ARG A 28 25.76 -5.28 1.43
N SER A 29 25.32 -4.03 1.61
CA SER A 29 25.03 -3.48 2.92
C SER A 29 23.95 -4.34 3.55
N GLU A 30 24.13 -4.55 4.85
CA GLU A 30 23.33 -5.37 5.73
C GLU A 30 21.84 -5.29 5.40
N GLN A 31 21.17 -6.44 5.47
CA GLN A 31 19.71 -6.54 5.44
C GLN A 31 19.09 -5.44 6.32
N GLN A 32 18.73 -4.32 5.72
CA GLN A 32 17.56 -3.58 6.14
C GLN A 32 16.44 -4.61 6.06
N SER A 33 15.89 -4.96 7.23
CA SER A 33 14.63 -5.66 7.35
C SER A 33 13.71 -5.05 6.29
N PRO A 34 13.11 -5.83 5.38
CA PRO A 34 12.19 -5.27 4.41
C PRO A 34 11.19 -4.47 5.22
N ALA A 35 11.15 -3.14 5.01
CA ALA A 35 10.11 -2.29 5.56
C ALA A 35 8.81 -3.04 5.30
N GLU A 36 8.12 -3.42 6.37
CA GLU A 36 7.03 -4.40 6.34
C GLU A 36 6.14 -4.04 5.16
N VAL A 37 6.23 -4.85 4.10
CA VAL A 37 5.67 -4.50 2.79
C VAL A 37 4.21 -4.27 3.06
N SER A 38 3.79 -2.99 2.99
CA SER A 38 2.45 -2.50 3.33
C SER A 38 1.44 -3.56 2.92
N GLN A 39 0.99 -4.38 3.88
CA GLN A 39 0.03 -5.42 3.55
C GLN A 39 -1.16 -4.69 2.93
N ASN A 40 -1.56 -5.11 1.72
CA ASN A 40 -2.65 -4.47 1.02
C ASN A 40 -3.85 -4.39 1.97
N LYS A 41 -4.32 -3.15 2.23
CA LYS A 41 -5.43 -2.91 3.17
C LYS A 41 -6.62 -3.78 2.74
N LYS A 42 -7.17 -4.55 3.68
CA LYS A 42 -8.32 -5.40 3.41
C LYS A 42 -9.59 -4.54 3.46
N PRO A 43 -10.43 -4.54 2.40
CA PRO A 43 -11.71 -3.86 2.46
C PRO A 43 -12.61 -4.56 3.49
N ILE A 44 -13.29 -3.78 4.32
CA ILE A 44 -14.26 -4.27 5.30
C ILE A 44 -15.59 -3.53 5.10
N THR A 45 -16.69 -4.22 5.35
CA THR A 45 -18.03 -3.62 5.38
C THR A 45 -18.45 -3.45 6.84
N ILE A 46 -18.86 -2.24 7.19
CA ILE A 46 -19.37 -1.91 8.53
C ILE A 46 -20.71 -1.20 8.39
N THR A 47 -21.64 -1.48 9.30
CA THR A 47 -22.90 -0.73 9.39
C THR A 47 -22.69 0.49 10.27
N PHE A 48 -23.20 1.64 9.83
CA PHE A 48 -23.04 2.91 10.53
C PHE A 48 -24.41 3.56 10.73
N ASP A 49 -24.57 4.27 11.84
CA ASP A 49 -25.72 5.17 11.99
C ASP A 49 -25.65 6.27 10.91
N PRO A 50 -26.74 6.52 10.15
CA PRO A 50 -26.72 7.46 9.03
C PRO A 50 -26.47 8.90 9.46
N VAL A 51 -26.95 9.30 10.65
CA VAL A 51 -26.79 10.66 11.15
C VAL A 51 -25.33 10.89 11.57
N LEU A 52 -24.72 9.91 12.24
CA LEU A 52 -23.30 9.95 12.59
C LEU A 52 -22.41 9.96 11.34
N LEU A 53 -22.74 9.15 10.33
CA LEU A 53 -21.99 9.11 9.07
C LEU A 53 -21.98 10.46 8.35
N ALA A 54 -23.13 11.15 8.30
CA ALA A 54 -23.24 12.48 7.70
C ALA A 54 -22.38 13.52 8.45
N GLN A 55 -22.33 13.45 9.78
CA GLN A 55 -21.50 14.33 10.60
C GLN A 55 -20.00 14.08 10.35
N LEU A 56 -19.59 12.81 10.27
CA LEU A 56 -18.22 12.43 9.94
C LEU A 56 -17.82 12.97 8.55
N ASP A 57 -18.68 12.79 7.54
CA ASP A 57 -18.40 13.26 6.17
C ASP A 57 -18.29 14.79 6.11
N ALA A 58 -19.14 15.52 6.84
CA ALA A 58 -19.04 16.96 6.94
C ALA A 58 -17.71 17.40 7.58
N ALA A 59 -17.27 16.71 8.65
CA ALA A 59 -15.99 16.98 9.29
C ALA A 59 -14.80 16.64 8.37
N ALA A 60 -14.84 15.50 7.69
CA ALA A 60 -13.82 15.07 6.73
C ALA A 60 -13.66 16.08 5.58
N LYS A 61 -14.79 16.56 5.04
CA LYS A 61 -14.81 17.57 3.99
C LYS A 61 -14.18 18.91 4.43
N ARG A 62 -14.42 19.34 5.68
CA ARG A 62 -13.80 20.57 6.22
C ARG A 62 -12.28 20.48 6.30
N ILE A 63 -11.74 19.30 6.58
CA ILE A 63 -10.29 19.05 6.73
C ILE A 63 -9.65 18.63 5.39
N GLY A 64 -10.46 18.34 4.36
CA GLY A 64 -9.97 17.94 3.04
C GLY A 64 -9.48 16.51 2.96
N ILE A 65 -9.99 15.60 3.82
CA ILE A 65 -9.60 14.19 3.84
C ILE A 65 -10.75 13.29 3.37
N SER A 66 -10.40 12.08 2.91
CA SER A 66 -11.40 11.07 2.54
C SER A 66 -12.12 10.51 3.78
N ARG A 67 -13.33 9.96 3.56
CA ARG A 67 -14.10 9.27 4.62
C ARG A 67 -13.28 8.15 5.28
N SER A 68 -12.57 7.34 4.49
CA SER A 68 -11.75 6.25 5.02
C SER A 68 -10.59 6.76 5.88
N SER A 69 -9.96 7.89 5.50
CA SER A 69 -8.95 8.54 6.33
C SER A 69 -9.54 9.11 7.61
N ALA A 70 -10.73 9.72 7.56
CA ALA A 70 -11.40 10.23 8.76
C ALA A 70 -11.70 9.12 9.77
N LEU A 71 -12.16 7.95 9.31
CA LEU A 71 -12.34 6.78 10.16
C LEU A 71 -11.01 6.28 10.74
N ALA A 72 -9.96 6.20 9.94
CA ALA A 72 -8.64 5.77 10.41
C ALA A 72 -8.09 6.71 11.51
N VAL A 73 -8.24 8.02 11.36
CA VAL A 73 -7.86 9.01 12.37
C VAL A 73 -8.69 8.86 13.64
N ALA A 74 -10.02 8.68 13.51
CA ALA A 74 -10.88 8.47 14.67
C ALA A 74 -10.49 7.22 15.46
N VAL A 75 -10.16 6.13 14.75
CA VAL A 75 -9.72 4.86 15.37
C VAL A 75 -8.34 5.02 16.02
N SER A 76 -7.37 5.66 15.37
CA SER A 76 -6.04 5.88 15.97
C SER A 76 -6.13 6.74 17.24
N LYS A 77 -6.95 7.81 17.22
CA LYS A 77 -7.23 8.61 18.42
C LYS A 77 -7.92 7.83 19.53
N TRP A 78 -8.91 7.00 19.18
CA TRP A 78 -9.60 6.14 20.15
C TRP A 78 -8.64 5.14 20.81
N LEU A 79 -7.68 4.61 20.05
CA LEU A 79 -6.68 3.67 20.53
C LEU A 79 -5.47 4.35 21.21
N GLY A 80 -5.38 5.67 21.19
CA GLY A 80 -4.21 6.41 21.73
C GLY A 80 -2.91 6.17 20.95
N ILE A 81 -3.02 5.86 19.66
CA ILE A 81 -1.87 5.66 18.78
C ILE A 81 -1.66 6.98 18.04
N GLU A 82 -0.84 7.87 18.61
CA GLU A 82 -0.36 9.10 17.96
C GLU A 82 1.04 8.95 17.37
#